data_AF-A0A8C0FYP5-F1
#
_entry.id   AF-A0A8C0FYP5-F1
#
_cell.length_a   1.000
_cell.length_b   1.000
_cell.length_c   1.000
_cell.angle_alpha   90.00
_cell.angle_beta   90.00
_cell.angle_gamma   90.00
#
_symmetry.space_group_name_H-M   'P 1'
#
loop_
_entity.id
_entity.type
_entity.pdbx_description
1 polymer ?
#
loop_
_entity_poly.entity_id
_entity_poly.type
_entity_poly.pdbx_seq_one_letter_code
_entity_poly.pdbx_strand_id
1 'polypeptide(L)'
;MGRPLSRGAGERVSPRGRQKEFGLYHIGLESAKGGQVFGPPPARMVCPGLAHVRWACGGVRSPMAGLPRLVLLLSGKRKSGKDFVAEELQNRLGPDVCAILQLSGPLKEQYAKEHGLDFQRLLDASDYKETYRQDMIRWGEEKRNTDPGFFCRIVVEGVTQPVWVVSDTRRLSDVEWFQDVYGATVQLVRVVATEETRKRRNWVFIVGVDDMESECGLDQGVTFDWVITNDGDELSLDSQLEKLLHFIYSKL
;
A
#
# COMPACT_ATOMS: atom_id res chain seq x y z
N MET A 1 -28.43 -68.45 -6.72
CA MET A 1 -27.08 -69.01 -6.88
C MET A 1 -26.50 -68.43 -8.15
N GLY A 2 -25.36 -67.76 -8.07
CA GLY A 2 -24.70 -67.12 -9.21
C GLY A 2 -23.57 -66.20 -8.73
N ARG A 3 -22.36 -66.77 -8.64
CA ARG A 3 -21.06 -66.09 -8.54
C ARG A 3 -20.16 -66.73 -9.62
N PRO A 4 -18.97 -66.21 -9.93
CA PRO A 4 -18.56 -64.82 -10.13
C PRO A 4 -17.73 -64.67 -11.43
N LEU A 5 -17.47 -63.45 -11.90
CA LEU A 5 -16.36 -63.20 -12.83
C LEU A 5 -15.60 -61.93 -12.41
N SER A 6 -14.29 -62.06 -12.47
CA SER A 6 -13.25 -61.18 -11.94
C SER A 6 -12.57 -60.39 -13.08
N ARG A 7 -11.79 -59.36 -12.68
CA ARG A 7 -10.80 -58.56 -13.46
C ARG A 7 -11.42 -57.40 -14.25
N GLY A 8 -10.81 -56.22 -14.35
CA GLY A 8 -9.48 -55.78 -13.96
C GLY A 8 -9.34 -54.26 -14.18
N ALA A 9 -8.19 -53.75 -13.74
CA ALA A 9 -7.80 -52.35 -13.65
C ALA A 9 -7.97 -51.52 -14.93
N GLY A 10 -8.25 -50.22 -14.73
CA GLY A 10 -8.17 -49.18 -15.74
C GLY A 10 -7.82 -47.84 -15.08
N GLU A 11 -6.53 -47.57 -14.92
CA GLU A 11 -5.99 -46.21 -14.83
C GLU A 11 -6.37 -45.42 -16.09
N ARG A 12 -6.76 -44.14 -15.90
CA ARG A 12 -6.18 -42.97 -16.61
C ARG A 12 -6.89 -41.67 -16.20
N VAL A 13 -6.14 -40.79 -15.53
CA VAL A 13 -5.60 -39.51 -16.05
C VAL A 13 -6.50 -38.29 -15.81
N SER A 14 -5.98 -37.44 -14.92
CA SER A 14 -6.36 -36.06 -14.61
C SER A 14 -6.15 -35.10 -15.80
N PRO A 15 -7.04 -34.13 -16.06
CA PRO A 15 -6.75 -33.00 -16.93
C PRO A 15 -6.24 -31.80 -16.12
N ARG A 16 -4.91 -31.69 -16.10
CA ARG A 16 -4.07 -30.48 -16.20
C ARG A 16 -4.67 -29.14 -15.76
N GLY A 17 -4.17 -28.68 -14.62
CA GLY A 17 -4.15 -27.27 -14.23
C GLY A 17 -3.35 -26.44 -15.24
N ARG A 18 -3.90 -25.27 -15.56
CA ARG A 18 -3.35 -24.26 -16.45
C ARG A 18 -2.24 -23.52 -15.68
N GLN A 19 -0.98 -23.88 -15.91
CA GLN A 19 0.17 -23.08 -15.48
C GLN A 19 0.17 -21.77 -16.27
N LYS A 20 0.13 -20.63 -15.57
CA LYS A 20 0.45 -19.32 -16.14
C LYS A 20 1.98 -19.21 -16.16
N GLU A 21 2.56 -19.20 -17.36
CA GLU A 21 3.94 -18.81 -17.58
C GLU A 21 4.09 -17.31 -17.28
N PHE A 22 4.93 -16.97 -16.30
CA PHE A 22 5.44 -15.61 -16.13
C PHE A 22 6.79 -15.53 -16.85
N GLY A 23 6.85 -14.66 -17.86
CA GLY A 23 8.05 -14.41 -18.64
C GLY A 23 9.18 -13.84 -17.78
N LEU A 24 10.31 -14.55 -17.76
CA LEU A 24 11.59 -14.04 -17.26
C LEU A 24 12.10 -12.94 -18.20
N TYR A 25 12.20 -11.71 -17.71
CA TYR A 25 13.07 -10.70 -18.31
C TYR A 25 14.48 -10.86 -17.74
N HIS A 26 15.39 -11.37 -18.57
CA HIS A 26 16.82 -11.32 -18.32
C HIS A 26 17.31 -9.88 -18.48
N ILE A 27 17.80 -9.27 -17.40
CA ILE A 27 18.54 -8.01 -17.45
C ILE A 27 20.03 -8.37 -17.28
N GLY A 28 20.81 -8.14 -18.33
CA GLY A 28 22.24 -8.38 -18.36
C GLY A 28 22.99 -7.42 -17.43
N LEU A 29 23.85 -7.99 -16.58
CA LEU A 29 24.83 -7.27 -15.77
C LEU A 29 26.08 -7.01 -16.63
N GLU A 30 26.24 -5.79 -17.14
CA GLU A 30 27.55 -5.27 -17.56
C GLU A 30 28.19 -4.47 -16.42
N SER A 31 29.39 -4.89 -16.02
CA SER A 31 30.22 -4.22 -15.02
C SER A 31 30.93 -3.03 -15.65
N ALA A 32 30.62 -1.81 -15.20
CA ALA A 32 31.44 -0.62 -15.44
C ALA A 32 32.09 -0.15 -14.13
N LYS A 33 33.41 -0.30 -14.06
CA LYS A 33 34.28 0.27 -13.02
C LYS A 33 34.44 1.77 -13.25
N GLY A 34 34.24 2.58 -12.22
CA GLY A 34 34.56 4.01 -12.25
C GLY A 34 34.41 4.63 -10.87
N GLY A 35 35.52 4.79 -10.15
CA GLY A 35 35.54 5.45 -8.83
C GLY A 35 35.45 6.97 -8.95
N GLN A 36 34.67 7.59 -8.08
CA GLN A 36 34.78 9.02 -7.75
C GLN A 36 34.65 9.19 -6.23
N VAL A 37 35.60 9.94 -5.69
CA VAL A 37 35.81 10.25 -4.27
C VAL A 37 34.95 11.47 -3.93
N PHE A 38 34.05 11.37 -2.95
CA PHE A 38 33.28 12.51 -2.42
C PHE A 38 34.01 13.13 -1.21
N GLY A 39 34.36 14.40 -1.31
CA GLY A 39 34.83 15.22 -0.18
C GLY A 39 33.69 15.63 0.77
N PRO A 40 33.99 16.15 1.97
CA PRO A 40 32.99 16.43 3.00
C PRO A 40 32.11 17.65 2.65
N PRO A 41 30.82 17.67 3.07
CA PRO A 41 29.89 18.75 2.75
C PRO A 41 30.13 20.02 3.59
N PRO A 42 29.81 21.22 3.08
CA PRO A 42 29.95 22.47 3.83
C PRO A 42 28.80 22.70 4.83
N ALA A 43 29.09 23.49 5.86
CA ALA A 43 28.26 23.76 7.03
C ALA A 43 26.92 24.46 6.72
N ARG A 44 25.88 24.10 7.49
CA ARG A 44 24.53 24.69 7.48
C ARG A 44 24.55 26.13 7.99
N MET A 45 23.98 27.05 7.21
CA MET A 45 23.56 28.38 7.66
C MET A 45 22.09 28.31 8.10
N VAL A 46 21.79 28.75 9.32
CA VAL A 46 20.44 28.77 9.89
C VAL A 46 19.86 30.18 9.74
N CYS A 47 18.71 30.30 9.07
CA CYS A 47 17.86 31.50 9.10
C CYS A 47 16.50 31.14 9.73
N PRO A 48 15.96 31.93 10.68
CA PRO A 48 14.70 31.62 11.35
C PRO A 48 13.51 32.32 10.67
N GLY A 49 12.40 31.60 10.49
CA GLY A 49 11.08 32.20 10.19
C GLY A 49 10.23 31.41 9.18
N LEU A 50 9.05 30.97 9.63
CA LEU A 50 8.00 30.19 8.95
C LEU A 50 8.32 28.71 8.65
N ALA A 51 7.75 27.83 9.49
CA ALA A 51 7.72 26.39 9.30
C ALA A 51 6.74 25.98 8.19
N HIS A 52 7.17 26.13 6.94
CA HIS A 52 6.78 25.19 5.90
C HIS A 52 7.96 24.24 5.73
N VAL A 53 7.75 22.97 6.04
CA VAL A 53 8.71 21.91 5.74
C VAL A 53 8.71 21.75 4.22
N ARG A 54 9.43 22.63 3.52
CA ARG A 54 9.80 22.40 2.13
C ARG A 54 10.86 21.30 2.18
N TRP A 55 10.48 20.12 1.73
CA TRP A 55 11.43 19.06 1.44
C TRP A 55 12.51 19.66 0.54
N ALA A 56 13.75 19.65 1.02
CA ALA A 56 14.86 20.14 0.22
C ALA A 56 14.95 19.25 -1.02
N CYS A 57 14.44 19.74 -2.15
CA CYS A 57 14.71 19.18 -3.46
C CYS A 57 16.21 19.38 -3.75
N GLY A 58 17.05 18.54 -3.14
CA GLY A 58 18.37 18.24 -3.65
C GLY A 58 18.18 17.59 -5.01
N GLY A 59 18.67 18.26 -6.06
CA GLY A 59 18.42 17.93 -7.44
C GLY A 59 18.80 16.50 -7.82
N VAL A 60 17.80 15.62 -7.83
CA VAL A 60 17.65 14.52 -8.78
C VAL A 60 16.16 14.45 -9.07
N ARG A 61 15.74 14.88 -10.28
CA ARG A 61 14.40 14.54 -10.77
C ARG A 61 14.35 13.01 -10.86
N SER A 62 13.71 12.37 -9.88
CA SER A 62 13.47 10.93 -9.94
C SER A 62 12.70 10.58 -11.22
N PRO A 63 12.91 9.38 -11.81
CA PRO A 63 12.27 8.98 -13.06
C PRO A 63 10.75 9.08 -12.91
N MET A 64 10.11 9.55 -13.97
CA MET A 64 8.72 10.02 -13.99
C MET A 64 7.75 9.07 -13.29
N ALA A 65 7.31 9.44 -12.09
CA ALA A 65 6.06 8.93 -11.55
C ALA A 65 4.95 9.28 -12.55
N GLY A 66 4.01 8.35 -12.77
CA GLY A 66 2.86 8.62 -13.64
C GLY A 66 2.13 9.90 -13.20
N LEU A 67 1.42 10.54 -14.13
CA LEU A 67 0.54 11.67 -13.83
C LEU A 67 -0.89 11.12 -13.63
N PRO A 68 -1.28 10.74 -12.40
CA PRO A 68 -2.65 10.32 -12.14
C PRO A 68 -3.59 11.51 -12.33
N ARG A 69 -4.82 11.22 -12.73
CA ARG A 69 -5.92 12.20 -12.70
C ARG A 69 -6.48 12.35 -11.30
N LEU A 70 -6.35 11.30 -10.47
CA LEU A 70 -6.83 11.28 -9.09
C LEU A 70 -6.00 10.31 -8.24
N VAL A 71 -5.63 10.75 -7.04
CA VAL A 71 -5.00 9.91 -6.01
C VAL A 71 -5.90 9.90 -4.77
N LEU A 72 -6.43 8.74 -4.43
CA LEU A 72 -7.23 8.52 -3.23
C LEU A 72 -6.33 7.93 -2.14
N LEU A 73 -6.12 8.69 -1.06
CA LEU A 73 -5.41 8.23 0.13
C LEU A 73 -6.43 7.68 1.12
N LEU A 74 -6.54 6.36 1.21
CA LEU A 74 -7.42 5.70 2.16
C LEU A 74 -6.72 5.54 3.50
N SER A 75 -7.42 5.95 4.55
CA SER A 75 -7.04 5.66 5.93
C SER A 75 -8.23 5.12 6.70
N GLY A 76 -7.96 4.39 7.77
CA GLY A 76 -9.01 3.82 8.61
C GLY A 76 -8.45 2.82 9.59
N LYS A 77 -9.01 2.79 10.79
CA LYS A 77 -8.58 1.88 11.87
C LYS A 77 -8.84 0.42 11.49
N ARG A 78 -8.11 -0.51 12.10
CA ARG A 78 -8.31 -1.95 11.92
C ARG A 78 -9.78 -2.35 12.05
N LYS A 79 -10.25 -3.25 11.17
CA LYS A 79 -11.64 -3.74 11.09
C LYS A 79 -12.71 -2.69 10.70
N SER A 80 -12.31 -1.49 10.29
CA SER A 80 -13.23 -0.50 9.68
C SER A 80 -13.76 -0.91 8.30
N GLY A 81 -13.05 -1.80 7.59
CA GLY A 81 -13.42 -2.22 6.22
C GLY A 81 -12.78 -1.37 5.13
N LYS A 82 -11.68 -0.66 5.45
CA LYS A 82 -10.88 0.09 4.49
C LYS A 82 -10.44 -0.73 3.26
N ASP A 83 -9.93 -1.94 3.48
CA ASP A 83 -9.48 -2.82 2.38
C ASP A 83 -10.65 -3.23 1.48
N PHE A 84 -11.79 -3.55 2.08
CA PHE A 84 -13.03 -3.82 1.35
C PHE A 84 -13.46 -2.63 0.48
N VAL A 85 -13.40 -1.40 1.01
CA VAL A 85 -13.71 -0.19 0.23
C VAL A 85 -12.73 0.00 -0.93
N ALA A 86 -11.43 -0.24 -0.73
CA ALA A 86 -10.43 -0.13 -1.79
C ALA A 86 -10.69 -1.13 -2.93
N GLU A 87 -10.95 -2.39 -2.57
CA GLU A 87 -11.28 -3.46 -3.51
C GLU A 87 -12.57 -3.17 -4.26
N GLU A 88 -13.61 -2.70 -3.57
CA GLU A 88 -14.89 -2.36 -4.18
C GLU A 88 -14.78 -1.21 -5.19
N LEU A 89 -13.99 -0.18 -4.87
CA LEU A 89 -13.69 0.92 -5.81
C LEU A 89 -12.97 0.39 -7.06
N GLN A 90 -11.98 -0.48 -6.90
CA GLN A 90 -11.28 -1.08 -8.04
C GLN A 90 -12.21 -1.99 -8.86
N ASN A 91 -13.05 -2.79 -8.21
CA ASN A 91 -14.01 -3.68 -8.88
C ASN A 91 -14.99 -2.89 -9.76
N ARG A 92 -15.46 -1.73 -9.28
CA ARG A 92 -16.41 -0.88 -10.02
C ARG A 92 -15.77 -0.05 -11.13
N LEU A 93 -14.52 0.41 -10.95
CA LEU A 93 -13.79 1.19 -11.94
C LEU A 93 -13.08 0.32 -13.00
N GLY A 94 -12.70 -0.90 -12.61
CA GLY A 94 -11.87 -1.80 -13.39
C GLY A 94 -10.36 -1.62 -13.14
N PRO A 95 -9.57 -2.71 -13.27
CA PRO A 95 -8.12 -2.69 -12.97
C PRO A 95 -7.28 -1.87 -13.97
N ASP A 96 -7.83 -1.59 -15.15
CA ASP A 96 -7.17 -0.76 -16.17
C ASP A 96 -7.29 0.74 -15.86
N VAL A 97 -8.29 1.12 -15.05
CA VAL A 97 -8.58 2.51 -14.66
C VAL A 97 -8.07 2.81 -13.25
N CYS A 98 -8.18 1.83 -12.35
CA CYS A 98 -7.90 1.98 -10.92
C CYS A 98 -6.81 1.02 -10.45
N ALA A 99 -5.70 1.57 -9.93
CA ALA A 99 -4.63 0.82 -9.30
C ALA A 99 -4.71 0.92 -7.77
N ILE A 100 -4.73 -0.22 -7.08
CA ILE A 100 -4.56 -0.26 -5.61
C ILE A 100 -3.06 -0.30 -5.30
N LEU A 101 -2.60 0.71 -4.58
CA LEU A 101 -1.21 0.86 -4.14
C LEU A 101 -1.10 0.54 -2.66
N GLN A 102 -0.08 -0.25 -2.30
CA GLN A 102 0.20 -0.65 -0.91
C GLN A 102 1.65 -0.28 -0.55
N LEU A 103 1.85 0.70 0.33
CA LEU A 103 3.14 1.13 0.87
C LEU A 103 3.85 0.02 1.66
N SER A 104 3.08 -0.92 2.21
CA SER A 104 3.62 -2.11 2.88
C SER A 104 4.25 -3.12 1.93
N GLY A 105 3.97 -3.05 0.61
CA GLY A 105 4.63 -3.87 -0.41
C GLY A 105 6.12 -3.52 -0.53
N PRO A 106 6.46 -2.28 -0.92
CA PRO A 106 7.84 -1.80 -0.98
C PRO A 106 8.62 -1.96 0.33
N LEU A 107 7.95 -1.78 1.48
CA LEU A 107 8.55 -2.03 2.79
C LEU A 107 9.11 -3.45 2.91
N LYS A 108 8.28 -4.46 2.60
CA LYS A 108 8.68 -5.88 2.70
C LYS A 108 9.76 -6.23 1.68
N GLU A 109 9.63 -5.72 0.46
CA GLU A 109 10.58 -6.00 -0.63
C GLU A 109 11.97 -5.43 -0.32
N GLN A 110 12.04 -4.15 0.09
CA GLN A 110 13.30 -3.50 0.41
C GLN A 110 13.93 -4.06 1.69
N TYR A 111 13.13 -4.37 2.71
CA TYR A 111 13.62 -5.03 3.92
C TYR A 111 14.22 -6.40 3.61
N ALA A 112 13.52 -7.22 2.81
CA ALA A 112 14.04 -8.53 2.41
C ALA A 112 15.35 -8.41 1.63
N LYS A 113 15.45 -7.43 0.73
CA LYS A 113 16.67 -7.17 -0.05
C LYS A 113 17.86 -6.72 0.79
N GLU A 114 17.67 -5.79 1.73
CA GLU A 114 18.75 -5.30 2.60
C GLU A 114 19.23 -6.36 3.60
N HIS A 115 18.35 -7.23 4.07
CA HIS A 115 18.66 -8.27 5.05
C HIS A 115 18.95 -9.65 4.44
N GLY A 116 18.97 -9.77 3.11
CA GLY A 116 19.23 -11.03 2.41
C GLY A 116 18.18 -12.11 2.70
N LEU A 117 16.93 -11.71 2.99
CA LEU A 117 15.83 -12.61 3.28
C LEU A 117 15.11 -13.02 1.98
N ASP A 118 14.53 -14.22 2.01
CA ASP A 118 13.66 -14.67 0.92
C ASP A 118 12.30 -13.95 1.02
N PHE A 119 12.07 -13.05 0.05
CA PHE A 119 10.83 -12.27 -0.03
C PHE A 119 9.57 -13.14 -0.05
N GLN A 120 9.58 -14.28 -0.76
CA GLN A 120 8.43 -15.18 -0.83
C GLN A 120 8.09 -15.76 0.55
N ARG A 121 9.13 -16.13 1.33
CA ARG A 121 8.95 -16.62 2.69
C ARG A 121 8.52 -15.53 3.68
N LEU A 122 8.82 -14.27 3.38
CA LEU A 122 8.36 -13.12 4.16
C LEU A 122 6.86 -12.80 3.91
N LEU A 123 6.33 -13.25 2.77
CA LEU A 123 4.90 -13.15 2.43
C LEU A 123 4.08 -14.28 3.08
N ASP A 124 4.68 -15.46 3.30
CA ASP A 124 4.02 -16.62 3.88
C ASP A 124 3.64 -16.39 5.36
N ALA A 125 2.38 -16.67 5.68
CA ALA A 125 1.73 -16.43 6.97
C ALA A 125 2.18 -17.42 8.07
N SER A 126 3.48 -17.44 8.36
CA SER A 126 4.11 -18.30 9.38
C SER A 126 4.62 -17.47 10.57
N ASP A 127 4.88 -18.12 11.71
CA ASP A 127 5.48 -17.52 12.93
C ASP A 127 6.78 -16.74 12.64
N TYR A 128 7.42 -17.06 11.51
CA TYR A 128 8.56 -16.35 10.95
C TYR A 128 8.25 -14.86 10.69
N LYS A 129 7.09 -14.53 10.11
CA LYS A 129 6.67 -13.15 9.83
C LYS A 129 6.48 -12.32 11.08
N GLU A 130 5.92 -12.94 12.12
CA GLU A 130 5.60 -12.22 13.35
C GLU A 130 6.85 -11.91 14.19
N THR A 131 7.89 -12.74 14.04
CA THR A 131 9.21 -12.49 14.62
C THR A 131 9.86 -11.22 14.05
N TYR A 132 9.75 -10.97 12.74
CA TYR A 132 10.37 -9.80 12.10
C TYR A 132 9.44 -8.59 11.95
N ARG A 133 8.16 -8.69 12.35
CA ARG A 133 7.19 -7.62 12.16
C ARG A 133 7.62 -6.33 12.86
N GLN A 134 8.08 -6.45 14.11
CA GLN A 134 8.54 -5.30 14.88
C GLN A 134 9.79 -4.67 14.28
N ASP A 135 10.75 -5.48 13.83
CA ASP A 135 11.99 -5.00 13.24
C ASP A 135 11.75 -4.35 11.87
N MET A 136 10.85 -4.90 11.06
CA MET A 136 10.44 -4.29 9.79
C MET A 136 9.72 -2.96 9.99
N ILE A 137 8.85 -2.84 11.01
CA ILE A 137 8.21 -1.57 11.34
C ILE A 137 9.26 -0.53 11.73
N ARG A 138 10.18 -0.89 12.62
CA ARG A 138 11.26 -0.01 13.10
C ARG A 138 12.17 0.44 11.96
N TRP A 139 12.66 -0.50 11.15
CA TRP A 139 13.46 -0.19 9.97
C TRP A 139 12.70 0.71 8.98
N GLY A 140 11.42 0.44 8.77
CA GLY A 140 10.57 1.28 7.92
C GLY A 140 10.38 2.68 8.47
N GLU A 141 10.33 2.85 9.79
CA GLU A 141 10.28 4.17 10.45
C GLU A 141 11.60 4.90 10.33
N GLU A 142 12.74 4.23 10.51
CA GLU A 142 14.07 4.81 10.31
C GLU A 142 14.25 5.34 8.88
N LYS A 143 13.82 4.56 7.87
CA LYS A 143 13.84 4.99 6.47
C LYS A 143 12.93 6.19 6.22
N ARG A 144 11.70 6.18 6.75
CA ARG A 144 10.77 7.33 6.62
C ARG A 144 11.28 8.57 7.33
N ASN A 145 11.92 8.44 8.49
CA ASN A 145 12.48 9.58 9.23
C ASN A 145 13.63 10.23 8.46
N THR A 146 14.38 9.44 7.69
CA THR A 146 15.45 9.94 6.83
C THR A 146 14.91 10.51 5.52
N ASP A 147 13.93 9.84 4.92
CA ASP A 147 13.32 10.19 3.63
C ASP A 147 11.85 9.74 3.60
N PRO A 148 10.90 10.65 3.90
CA PRO A 148 9.48 10.32 3.95
C PRO A 148 8.90 9.79 2.64
N GLY A 149 9.48 10.20 1.51
CA GLY A 149 9.04 9.79 0.19
C GLY A 149 9.59 8.44 -0.26
N PHE A 150 10.41 7.76 0.55
CA PHE A 150 11.13 6.55 0.13
C PHE A 150 10.19 5.47 -0.41
N PHE A 151 9.19 5.05 0.37
CA PHE A 151 8.24 4.03 -0.06
C PHE A 151 7.21 4.57 -1.06
N CYS A 152 6.84 5.85 -0.93
CA CYS A 152 5.88 6.47 -1.83
C CYS A 152 6.39 6.54 -3.27
N ARG A 153 7.69 6.82 -3.47
CA ARG A 153 8.28 6.80 -4.82
C ARG A 153 8.31 5.41 -5.44
N ILE A 154 8.61 4.39 -4.65
CA ILE A 154 8.64 3.00 -5.14
C ILE A 154 7.23 2.52 -5.50
N VAL A 155 6.21 2.86 -4.71
CA VAL A 155 4.85 2.37 -4.95
C VAL A 155 4.20 2.97 -6.19
N VAL A 156 4.59 4.19 -6.58
CA VAL A 156 4.04 4.89 -7.75
C VAL A 156 4.86 4.64 -9.02
N GLU A 157 6.02 3.99 -8.90
CA GLU A 157 6.90 3.71 -10.02
C GLU A 157 6.24 2.71 -10.98
N GLY A 158 6.12 3.08 -12.26
CA GLY A 158 5.54 2.23 -13.29
C GLY A 158 4.00 2.12 -13.28
N VAL A 159 3.30 2.85 -12.41
CA VAL A 159 1.83 2.85 -12.37
C VAL A 159 1.28 3.74 -13.49
N THR A 160 0.48 3.18 -14.38
CA THR A 160 -0.05 3.87 -15.58
C THR A 160 -1.53 4.23 -15.47
N GLN A 161 -2.25 3.67 -14.50
CA GLN A 161 -3.67 3.89 -14.29
C GLN A 161 -3.95 5.38 -13.98
N PRO A 162 -5.08 5.94 -14.45
CA PRO A 162 -5.44 7.33 -14.14
C PRO A 162 -5.90 7.55 -12.70
N VAL A 163 -6.42 6.52 -12.02
CA VAL A 163 -6.89 6.61 -10.62
C VAL A 163 -6.03 5.71 -9.75
N TRP A 164 -5.43 6.28 -8.71
CA TRP A 164 -4.62 5.55 -7.75
C TRP A 164 -5.31 5.50 -6.40
N VAL A 165 -5.34 4.33 -5.79
CA VAL A 165 -5.97 4.09 -4.49
C VAL A 165 -4.88 3.60 -3.55
N VAL A 166 -4.29 4.50 -2.78
CA VAL A 166 -3.29 4.16 -1.78
C VAL A 166 -4.01 3.64 -0.55
N SER A 167 -4.01 2.33 -0.38
CA SER A 167 -4.90 1.68 0.58
C SER A 167 -4.37 1.74 2.01
N ASP A 168 -3.07 1.79 2.26
CA ASP A 168 -2.46 1.62 3.58
C ASP A 168 -1.69 2.86 4.06
N THR A 169 -2.25 4.05 3.83
CA THR A 169 -1.71 5.28 4.44
C THR A 169 -1.93 5.25 5.96
N ARG A 170 -0.83 5.38 6.71
CA ARG A 170 -0.83 5.28 8.17
C ARG A 170 -0.23 6.50 8.85
N ARG A 171 0.64 7.24 8.17
CA ARG A 171 1.40 8.35 8.74
C ARG A 171 1.07 9.65 8.04
N LEU A 172 1.12 10.75 8.79
CA LEU A 172 0.96 12.10 8.25
C LEU A 172 2.00 12.40 7.17
N SER A 173 3.24 11.92 7.35
CA SER A 173 4.31 12.10 6.37
C SER A 173 4.02 11.45 5.02
N ASP A 174 3.29 10.33 4.99
CA ASP A 174 2.83 9.72 3.74
C ASP A 174 1.87 10.70 3.02
N VAL A 175 0.91 11.24 3.75
CA VAL A 175 -0.09 12.20 3.25
C VAL A 175 0.56 13.48 2.74
N GLU A 176 1.43 14.09 3.54
CA GLU A 176 2.15 15.31 3.19
C GLU A 176 2.98 15.13 1.92
N TRP A 177 3.65 13.97 1.76
CA TRP A 177 4.41 13.68 0.56
C TRP A 177 3.53 13.62 -0.69
N PHE A 178 2.40 12.91 -0.64
CA PHE A 178 1.47 12.84 -1.77
C PHE A 178 0.89 14.21 -2.10
N GLN A 179 0.51 14.99 -1.10
CA GLN A 179 0.00 16.36 -1.29
C GLN A 179 1.05 17.29 -1.89
N ASP A 180 2.31 17.21 -1.47
CA ASP A 180 3.40 18.03 -2.02
C ASP A 180 3.71 17.67 -3.48
N VAL A 181 3.68 16.37 -3.82
CA VAL A 181 4.03 15.89 -5.17
C VAL A 181 2.89 16.01 -6.18
N TYR A 182 1.65 15.69 -5.79
CA TYR A 182 0.50 15.62 -6.69
C TYR A 182 -0.54 16.74 -6.47
N GLY A 183 -0.44 17.48 -5.36
CA GLY A 183 -1.25 18.67 -5.13
C GLY A 183 -2.75 18.39 -5.15
N ALA A 184 -3.47 19.15 -5.98
CA ALA A 184 -4.93 19.16 -6.02
C ALA A 184 -5.58 17.88 -6.58
N THR A 185 -4.80 16.92 -7.09
CA THR A 185 -5.34 15.62 -7.50
C THR A 185 -5.45 14.63 -6.34
N VAL A 186 -4.96 14.98 -5.15
CA VAL A 186 -5.00 14.12 -3.97
C VAL A 186 -6.30 14.36 -3.20
N GLN A 187 -7.02 13.28 -2.92
CA GLN A 187 -8.17 13.31 -2.01
C GLN A 187 -7.96 12.32 -0.87
N LEU A 188 -8.23 12.76 0.34
CA LEU A 188 -8.12 11.94 1.53
C LEU A 188 -9.47 11.34 1.89
N VAL A 189 -9.51 10.02 2.01
CA VAL A 189 -10.72 9.25 2.31
C VAL A 189 -10.53 8.52 3.63
N ARG A 190 -11.32 8.88 4.64
CA ARG A 190 -11.35 8.19 5.93
C ARG A 190 -12.47 7.16 5.95
N VAL A 191 -12.13 5.89 6.12
CA VAL A 191 -13.10 4.83 6.39
C VAL A 191 -13.25 4.67 7.90
N VAL A 192 -14.46 4.92 8.40
CA VAL A 192 -14.82 4.80 9.82
C VAL A 192 -15.83 3.70 10.02
N ALA A 193 -15.75 3.06 11.19
CA ALA A 193 -16.78 2.16 11.69
C ALA A 193 -16.88 2.34 13.19
N THR A 194 -18.10 2.31 13.70
CA THR A 194 -18.44 2.29 15.12
C THR A 194 -17.70 1.15 15.84
N GLU A 195 -17.43 1.36 17.13
CA GLU A 195 -16.77 0.36 17.95
C GLU A 195 -17.61 -0.93 18.01
N GLU A 196 -18.93 -0.80 18.07
CA GLU A 196 -19.89 -1.90 18.03
C GLU A 196 -19.75 -2.71 16.75
N THR A 197 -19.66 -2.05 15.59
CA THR A 197 -19.47 -2.74 14.31
C THR A 197 -18.12 -3.43 14.23
N ARG A 198 -17.05 -2.77 14.71
CA ARG A 198 -15.72 -3.38 14.77
C ARG A 198 -15.75 -4.60 15.68
N LYS A 199 -16.38 -4.54 16.86
CA LYS A 199 -16.55 -5.68 17.79
C LYS A 199 -17.32 -6.83 17.14
N ARG A 200 -18.39 -6.55 16.39
CA ARG A 200 -19.12 -7.57 15.60
C ARG A 200 -18.22 -8.28 14.58
N ARG A 201 -17.17 -7.61 14.07
CA ARG A 201 -16.14 -8.17 13.17
C ARG A 201 -14.96 -8.80 13.93
N ASN A 202 -15.20 -9.21 15.18
CA ASN A 202 -14.24 -9.78 16.11
C ASN A 202 -13.05 -8.84 16.40
N TRP A 203 -13.28 -7.53 16.41
CA TRP A 203 -12.28 -6.60 16.93
C TRP A 203 -12.30 -6.65 18.46
N VAL A 204 -11.12 -6.84 19.02
CA VAL A 204 -10.82 -6.68 20.44
C VAL A 204 -9.67 -5.69 20.50
N PHE A 205 -9.78 -4.70 21.39
CA PHE A 205 -8.72 -3.73 21.59
C PHE A 205 -7.46 -4.43 22.10
N ILE A 206 -6.34 -4.22 21.43
CA ILE A 206 -5.03 -4.75 21.83
C ILE A 206 -4.11 -3.55 22.13
N VAL A 207 -3.72 -3.43 23.40
CA VAL A 207 -2.69 -2.48 23.87
C VAL A 207 -1.37 -2.76 23.14
N GLY A 208 -0.69 -1.72 22.69
CA GLY A 208 0.52 -1.82 21.87
C GLY A 208 0.25 -2.18 20.40
N VAL A 209 -1.00 -2.10 19.93
CA VAL A 209 -1.37 -2.28 18.52
C VAL A 209 -2.38 -1.23 18.09
N ASP A 210 -3.53 -1.15 18.78
CA ASP A 210 -4.62 -0.22 18.43
C ASP A 210 -4.40 1.20 18.98
N ASP A 211 -3.41 1.39 19.85
CA ASP A 211 -2.94 2.66 20.43
C ASP A 211 -1.62 3.16 19.82
N MET A 212 -1.04 2.42 18.88
CA MET A 212 0.19 2.80 18.19
C MET A 212 -0.05 3.85 17.09
N GLU A 213 1.00 4.59 16.75
CA GLU A 213 1.00 5.56 15.64
C GLU A 213 0.53 4.92 14.32
N SER A 214 0.81 3.63 14.09
CA SER A 214 0.36 2.91 12.90
C SER A 214 -1.17 2.83 12.73
N GLU A 215 -1.95 3.08 13.78
CA GLU A 215 -3.42 3.11 13.78
C GLU A 215 -3.99 4.50 14.09
N CYS A 216 -3.30 5.30 14.92
CA CYS A 216 -3.74 6.63 15.36
C CYS A 216 -3.07 7.81 14.66
N GLY A 217 -2.05 7.58 13.81
CA GLY A 217 -1.22 8.62 13.20
C GLY A 217 -1.95 9.59 12.27
N LEU A 218 -3.22 9.29 11.94
CA LEU A 218 -4.10 10.14 11.12
C LEU A 218 -5.39 10.55 11.87
N ASP A 219 -5.44 10.38 13.19
CA ASP A 219 -6.60 10.79 14.00
C ASP A 219 -6.61 12.32 14.25
N GLN A 220 -5.46 12.99 14.14
CA GLN A 220 -5.31 14.43 14.33
C GLN A 220 -4.40 15.02 13.24
N GLY A 221 -4.57 16.31 12.94
CA GLY A 221 -3.70 17.03 12.01
C GLY A 221 -3.99 16.80 10.52
N VAL A 222 -5.09 16.10 10.20
CA VAL A 222 -5.48 15.80 8.81
C VAL A 222 -6.93 16.21 8.58
N THR A 223 -7.19 16.90 7.47
CA THR A 223 -8.54 17.17 6.98
C THR A 223 -8.89 16.17 5.89
N PHE A 224 -9.93 15.38 6.12
CA PHE A 224 -10.41 14.40 5.15
C PHE A 224 -11.44 15.04 4.22
N ASP A 225 -11.26 14.86 2.91
CA ASP A 225 -12.21 15.29 1.90
C ASP A 225 -13.48 14.42 1.92
N TRP A 226 -13.30 13.14 2.22
CA TRP A 226 -14.37 12.15 2.26
C TRP A 226 -14.29 11.34 3.55
N VAL A 227 -15.45 11.10 4.16
CA VAL A 227 -15.61 10.17 5.27
C VAL A 227 -16.64 9.12 4.86
N ILE A 228 -16.23 7.86 4.84
CA ILE A 228 -17.09 6.71 4.52
C ILE A 228 -17.37 5.96 5.82
N THR A 229 -18.63 5.89 6.19
CA THR A 229 -19.09 5.15 7.37
C THR A 229 -19.52 3.74 6.97
N ASN A 230 -18.86 2.74 7.55
CA ASN A 230 -19.08 1.32 7.31
C ASN A 230 -19.56 0.61 8.59
N ASP A 231 -20.80 0.91 8.98
CA ASP A 231 -21.46 0.37 10.19
C ASP A 231 -22.27 -0.92 9.95
N GLY A 232 -22.06 -1.55 8.80
CA GLY A 232 -22.75 -2.79 8.42
C GLY A 232 -24.12 -2.60 7.77
N ASP A 233 -24.50 -1.36 7.45
CA ASP A 233 -25.62 -1.07 6.55
C ASP A 233 -25.10 -1.01 5.10
N GLU A 234 -25.38 -2.06 4.34
CA GLU A 234 -24.92 -2.22 2.96
C GLU A 234 -25.50 -1.16 2.03
N LEU A 235 -26.77 -0.75 2.21
CA LEU A 235 -27.41 0.24 1.35
C LEU A 235 -26.83 1.63 1.60
N SER A 236 -26.58 1.96 2.87
CA SER A 236 -25.91 3.22 3.24
C SER A 236 -24.48 3.27 2.73
N LEU A 237 -23.74 2.16 2.81
CA LEU A 237 -22.37 2.08 2.29
C LEU A 237 -22.37 2.21 0.76
N ASP A 238 -23.25 1.49 0.06
CA ASP A 238 -23.37 1.55 -1.39
C ASP A 238 -23.69 2.97 -1.88
N SER A 239 -24.63 3.65 -1.23
CA SER A 239 -24.94 5.06 -1.57
C SER A 239 -23.75 6.01 -1.37
N GLN A 240 -22.92 5.79 -0.34
CA GLN A 240 -21.71 6.57 -0.12
C GLN A 240 -20.65 6.28 -1.20
N LEU A 241 -20.49 5.00 -1.59
CA LEU A 241 -19.57 4.60 -2.65
C LEU A 241 -20.01 5.16 -4.01
N GLU A 242 -21.30 5.14 -4.33
CA GLU A 242 -21.83 5.73 -5.57
C GLU A 242 -21.54 7.24 -5.66
N LYS A 243 -21.67 7.98 -4.56
CA LYS A 243 -21.29 9.41 -4.53
C LYS A 243 -19.80 9.62 -4.80
N LEU A 244 -18.96 8.78 -4.19
CA LEU A 244 -17.52 8.84 -4.40
C LEU A 244 -17.15 8.45 -5.85
N LEU A 245 -17.80 7.42 -6.41
CA LEU A 245 -17.59 7.01 -7.80
C LEU A 245 -18.00 8.09 -8.78
N HIS A 246 -19.16 8.73 -8.58
CA HIS A 246 -19.57 9.86 -9.41
C HIS A 246 -18.53 10.99 -9.37
N PHE A 247 -17.96 11.28 -8.20
CA PHE A 247 -16.86 12.22 -8.09
C PHE A 247 -15.61 11.73 -8.85
N ILE A 248 -15.22 10.46 -8.72
CA ILE A 248 -14.07 9.90 -9.44
C ILE A 248 -14.28 10.01 -10.96
N TYR A 249 -15.46 9.65 -11.47
CA TYR A 249 -15.80 9.77 -12.87
C TYR A 249 -15.78 11.21 -13.37
N SER A 250 -16.11 12.20 -12.52
CA SER A 250 -15.98 13.62 -12.89
C SER A 250 -14.52 14.10 -13.05
N LYS A 251 -13.55 13.33 -12.55
CA LYS A 251 -12.11 13.60 -12.66
C LYS A 251 -11.45 12.78 -13.77
N LEU A 252 -12.09 11.70 -14.22
CA LEU A 252 -11.73 10.87 -15.38
C LEU A 252 -12.17 11.50 -16.71
#